data_AF-A0A3L8SIB2-F1
#
_entry.id   AF-A0A3L8SIB2-F1
#
_cell.length_a   1.000
_cell.length_b   1.000
_cell.length_c   1.000
_cell.angle_alpha   90.00
_cell.angle_beta   90.00
_cell.angle_gamma   90.00
#
_symmetry.space_group_name_H-M   'P 1'
#
loop_
_entity.id
_entity.type
_entity.pdbx_description
1 polymer ?
#
loop_
_entity_poly.entity_id
_entity_poly.type
_entity_poly.pdbx_seq_one_letter_code
_entity_poly.pdbx_strand_id
1 'polypeptide(L)' 'MTTSWSDRLQNAADLPANMDGHALKKYRREAYHRVFVNRSLAMEKIKCFGFDMDYTLA' A
#
# COMPACT_ATOMS: atom_id res chain seq x y z
N MET A 1 -9.28 9.19 23.29
CA MET A 1 -9.64 9.25 21.86
C MET A 1 -8.87 8.14 21.15
N THR A 2 -9.56 7.24 20.47
CA THR A 2 -8.92 6.16 19.70
C THR A 2 -8.52 6.67 18.33
N THR A 3 -7.30 6.37 17.86
CA THR A 3 -6.88 6.68 16.50
C THR A 3 -7.73 5.92 15.49
N SER A 4 -8.37 6.66 14.57
CA SER A 4 -9.24 6.08 13.54
C SER A 4 -8.42 5.40 12.43
N TRP A 5 -9.10 4.71 11.52
CA TRP A 5 -8.45 4.11 10.36
C TRP A 5 -7.94 5.18 9.37
N SER A 6 -8.67 6.29 9.18
CA SER A 6 -8.24 7.40 8.34
C SER A 6 -7.02 8.11 8.90
N ASP A 7 -6.93 8.27 10.22
CA ASP A 7 -5.74 8.85 10.87
C ASP A 7 -4.50 7.99 10.58
N ARG A 8 -4.65 6.66 10.57
CA ARG A 8 -3.54 5.73 10.24
C ARG A 8 -3.11 5.84 8.79
N LEU A 9 -4.05 5.98 7.86
CA LEU A 9 -3.75 6.18 6.43
C LEU A 9 -3.06 7.52 6.19
N GLN A 10 -3.55 8.60 6.80
CA GLN A 10 -2.95 9.92 6.67
C GLN A 10 -1.52 9.95 7.20
N ASN A 11 -1.29 9.38 8.39
CA ASN A 11 0.05 9.26 8.95
C ASN A 11 1.01 8.51 8.01
N ALA A 12 0.54 7.47 7.31
CA ALA A 12 1.38 6.75 6.34
C ALA A 12 1.62 7.55 5.05
N ALA A 13 0.65 8.33 4.59
CA ALA A 13 0.75 9.16 3.39
C ALA A 13 1.73 10.34 3.57
N ASP A 14 1.85 10.87 4.79
CA ASP A 14 2.74 11.99 5.10
C ASP A 14 4.23 11.59 5.12
N LEU A 15 4.55 10.28 5.19
CA LEU A 15 5.94 9.81 5.13
C LEU A 15 6.48 9.85 3.69
N PRO A 16 7.71 10.37 3.47
CA PRO A 16 8.33 10.34 2.15
C PRO A 16 8.69 8.91 1.74
N ALA A 17 8.56 8.61 0.46
CA ALA A 17 8.96 7.32 -0.09
C ALA A 17 10.49 7.15 -0.11
N ASN A 18 11.00 6.13 0.59
CA ASN A 18 12.38 5.69 0.46
C ASN A 18 12.47 4.57 -0.59
N MET A 19 13.02 4.90 -1.77
CA MET A 19 13.11 4.00 -2.92
C MET A 19 14.30 3.03 -2.87
N ASP A 20 15.09 3.01 -1.78
CA ASP A 20 16.10 1.99 -1.56
C ASP A 20 15.47 0.58 -1.49
N GLY A 21 16.05 -0.39 -2.20
CA GLY A 21 15.48 -1.73 -2.32
C GLY A 21 15.39 -2.50 -0.99
N HIS A 22 16.33 -2.27 -0.06
CA HIS A 22 16.29 -2.89 1.27
C HIS A 22 15.24 -2.21 2.16
N ALA A 23 15.15 -0.88 2.10
CA ALA A 23 14.13 -0.10 2.79
C ALA A 23 12.71 -0.50 2.32
N LEU A 24 12.48 -0.59 1.01
CA LEU A 24 11.18 -1.02 0.47
C LEU A 24 10.86 -2.45 0.89
N LYS A 25 11.81 -3.39 0.78
CA LYS A 25 11.60 -4.78 1.23
C LYS A 25 11.27 -4.87 2.71
N LYS A 26 11.85 -4.02 3.56
CA LYS A 26 11.52 -3.93 4.98
C LYS A 26 10.12 -3.35 5.20
N TYR A 27 9.77 -2.27 4.50
CA TYR A 27 8.49 -1.58 4.62
C TYR A 27 7.29 -2.50 4.40
N ARG A 28 7.25 -3.25 3.29
CA ARG A 28 6.18 -4.22 2.95
C ARG A 28 6.11 -5.48 3.84
N ARG A 29 7.03 -5.65 4.81
CA ARG A 29 6.94 -6.76 5.79
C ARG A 29 5.92 -6.48 6.88
N GLU A 30 5.71 -5.22 7.25
CA GLU A 30 4.69 -4.87 8.25
C GLU A 30 3.28 -5.11 7.68
N ALA A 31 2.35 -5.59 8.51
CA ALA A 31 1.01 -5.97 8.06
C ALA A 31 0.24 -4.77 7.46
N TYR A 32 0.46 -3.57 7.98
CA TYR A 32 -0.17 -2.34 7.51
C TYR A 32 0.25 -1.92 6.09
N HIS A 33 1.41 -2.39 5.60
CA HIS A 33 1.96 -2.04 4.28
C HIS A 33 2.00 -3.24 3.31
N ARG A 34 1.35 -4.35 3.69
CA ARG A 34 1.43 -5.62 2.95
C ARG A 34 0.26 -5.76 1.98
N VAL A 35 0.56 -6.16 0.75
CA VAL A 35 -0.46 -6.66 -0.19
C VAL A 35 -0.70 -8.15 0.12
N PHE A 36 -1.91 -8.48 0.55
CA PHE A 36 -2.31 -9.85 0.84
C PHE A 36 -2.71 -10.60 -0.44
N VAL A 37 -2.47 -11.92 -0.47
CA VAL A 37 -2.69 -12.76 -1.65
C VAL A 37 -3.65 -13.89 -1.30
N ASN A 38 -4.83 -13.92 -1.95
CA ASN A 38 -5.79 -15.02 -1.85
C ASN A 38 -5.66 -16.03 -3.01
N ARG A 39 -5.23 -15.55 -4.19
CA ARG A 39 -4.92 -16.36 -5.37
C ARG A 39 -3.63 -15.82 -5.99
N SER A 40 -2.73 -16.70 -6.41
CA SER A 40 -1.46 -16.31 -7.02
C SER A 40 -1.68 -15.43 -8.25
N LEU A 41 -0.96 -14.31 -8.33
CA LEU A 41 -1.02 -13.34 -9.43
C LEU A 41 0.42 -12.97 -9.83
N ALA A 42 0.75 -13.17 -11.11
CA ALA A 42 2.05 -12.78 -11.67
C ALA A 42 1.96 -11.37 -12.26
N MET A 43 2.57 -10.39 -11.61
CA MET A 43 2.47 -8.97 -11.98
C MET A 43 2.93 -8.69 -13.43
N GLU A 44 3.89 -9.44 -13.96
CA GLU A 44 4.40 -9.32 -15.34
C GLU A 44 3.34 -9.58 -16.44
N LYS A 45 2.26 -10.30 -16.09
CA LYS A 45 1.15 -10.60 -17.00
C LYS A 45 0.10 -9.49 -17.07
N ILE A 46 0.08 -8.56 -16.12
CA ILE A 46 -0.87 -7.45 -16.10
C ILE A 46 -0.44 -6.37 -17.09
N LYS A 47 -1.35 -5.94 -17.98
CA LYS A 47 -1.08 -4.91 -19.00
C LYS A 47 -1.81 -3.59 -18.75
N CYS A 48 -2.89 -3.64 -17.97
CA CYS A 48 -3.72 -2.48 -17.63
C CYS A 48 -3.92 -2.42 -16.12
N PHE A 49 -3.84 -1.21 -15.55
CA PHE A 49 -4.18 -0.93 -14.15
C PHE A 49 -5.36 0.04 -14.15
N GLY A 50 -6.53 -0.40 -13.69
CA GLY A 50 -7.72 0.42 -13.54
C GLY A 50 -7.86 0.89 -12.09
N PHE A 51 -8.34 2.12 -11.91
CA PHE A 51 -8.55 2.73 -10.60
C PHE A 51 -9.97 3.27 -10.51
N ASP A 52 -10.60 3.06 -9.35
CA ASP A 52 -11.81 3.77 -8.96
C ASP A 52 -11.43 5.05 -8.19
N MET A 53 -12.35 6.01 -8.07
CA MET A 53 -12.08 7.30 -7.42
C MET A 53 -12.41 7.27 -5.93
N ASP A 54 -13.68 7.09 -5.58
CA ASP A 54 -14.16 7.27 -4.20
C ASP A 54 -13.71 6.11 -3.29
N TYR A 55 -13.16 6.46 -2.12
CA TYR A 55 -12.62 5.50 -1.13
C TYR A 55 -11.47 4.63 -1.66
N THR A 56 -10.94 4.93 -2.84
CA THR A 56 -9.76 4.27 -3.43
C THR A 56 -8.63 5.26 -3.69
N LEU A 57 -8.90 6.37 -4.40
CA LEU A 57 -7.95 7.46 -4.62
C LEU A 57 -8.25 8.70 -3.77
N ALA A 58 -9.54 8.99 -3.53
CA ALA A 58 -10.03 10.17 -2.81
C ALA A 58 -10.79 9.78 -1.53
#